data_AF-A0A6G3ZHK8-F1
#
_entry.id   AF-A0A6G3ZHK8-F1
#
_cell.length_a   1.000
_cell.length_b   1.000
_cell.length_c   1.000
_cell.angle_alpha   90.00
_cell.angle_beta   90.00
_cell.angle_gamma   90.00
#
_symmetry.space_group_name_H-M   'P 1'
#
loop_
_entity.id
_entity.type
_entity.pdbx_description
1 polymer ?
#
loop_
_entity_poly.entity_id
_entity_poly.type
_entity_poly.pdbx_seq_one_letter_code
_entity_poly.pdbx_strand_id
1 'polypeptide(L)'
;MMLELQQQLETESEAERGPSREFDASSVDNPFATGPQTNRDRDFPGEIRTAWLTFHESTGHEEFVVGLRPKPSGSGVELQPRAGTLLSLAEHARNGNTSVLFIDEINRANVSKVFGQFITLMEPDKRLDSDGNAQPTTVGVTFQQLNDGQDIENPLGDDFSIEFPYRLPRNLYVVASMNSLDRSTAPLDSALARRFDQISVSPDYQALADYLGIDSDPAEINLPDDAERASPEEISIALLWRINQFLRSIYGDDFQLGPGYVWSVGETESEEDAIHALTESWDSRVLPKLREVFRSRTDQLATVLKAGESLNGVENPYKRDEIPAEWGKVGADDPLSLPELQQQPDGNKRAILHGLAVTE
;
A
#
# COMPACT_ATOMS: atom_id res chain seq x y z
N MET A 1 -0.51 -6.91 4.56
CA MET A 1 0.28 -7.35 3.39
C MET A 1 1.78 -7.47 3.65
N MET A 2 2.58 -6.39 3.65
CA MET A 2 4.05 -6.53 3.71
C MET A 2 4.53 -7.20 5.02
N LEU A 3 3.86 -6.91 6.14
CA LEU A 3 4.18 -7.49 7.45
C LEU A 3 3.79 -8.97 7.54
N GLU A 4 2.67 -9.34 6.91
CA GLU A 4 2.22 -10.75 6.77
C GLU A 4 3.15 -11.54 5.85
N LEU A 5 3.62 -10.91 4.76
CA LEU A 5 4.58 -11.51 3.82
C LEU A 5 5.93 -11.77 4.49
N GLN A 6 6.35 -10.90 5.43
CA GLN A 6 7.52 -11.15 6.26
C GLN A 6 7.29 -12.31 7.24
N GLN A 7 6.14 -12.36 7.92
CA GLN A 7 5.83 -13.47 8.83
C GLN A 7 5.78 -14.83 8.12
N GLN A 8 5.29 -14.85 6.87
CA GLN A 8 5.31 -16.03 5.99
C GLN A 8 6.73 -16.44 5.57
N LEU A 9 7.67 -15.50 5.41
CA LEU A 9 9.07 -15.82 5.08
C LEU A 9 9.87 -16.31 6.30
N GLU A 10 9.44 -15.98 7.51
CA GLU A 10 10.08 -16.38 8.78
C GLU A 10 9.60 -17.77 9.28
N THR A 11 8.56 -18.33 8.67
CA THR A 11 8.05 -19.68 8.97
C THR A 11 8.53 -20.67 7.92
N GLU A 12 9.44 -21.59 8.28
CA GLU A 12 9.78 -22.75 7.44
C GLU A 12 8.54 -23.63 7.28
N SER A 13 7.83 -23.47 6.16
CA SER A 13 6.75 -24.37 5.77
C SER A 13 6.67 -24.44 4.26
N GLU A 14 6.84 -25.67 3.75
CA GLU A 14 6.63 -26.11 2.38
C GLU A 14 5.35 -25.51 1.79
N ALA A 15 5.50 -24.56 0.86
CA ALA A 15 4.37 -24.05 0.08
C ALA A 15 4.80 -23.90 -1.39
N GLU A 16 4.53 -24.96 -2.16
CA GLU A 16 4.53 -24.95 -3.62
C GLU A 16 3.59 -23.84 -4.14
N ARG A 17 4.13 -22.72 -4.63
CA ARG A 17 3.43 -21.85 -5.59
C ARG A 17 4.34 -20.73 -6.13
N GLY A 18 4.26 -20.47 -7.43
CA GLY A 18 4.94 -19.35 -8.08
C GLY A 18 4.20 -18.02 -7.87
N PRO A 19 4.84 -16.87 -8.13
CA PRO A 19 4.21 -15.56 -7.92
C PRO A 19 3.05 -15.34 -8.91
N SER A 20 1.85 -15.03 -8.40
CA SER A 20 0.70 -14.58 -9.19
C SER A 20 0.74 -13.07 -9.46
N ARG A 21 -0.21 -12.61 -10.27
CA ARG A 21 -0.50 -11.19 -10.53
C ARG A 21 -1.81 -10.70 -9.87
N GLU A 22 -2.46 -11.56 -9.08
CA GLU A 22 -3.74 -11.28 -8.43
C GLU A 22 -3.60 -11.56 -6.93
N PHE A 23 -4.00 -10.59 -6.12
CA PHE A 23 -4.02 -10.67 -4.66
C PHE A 23 -5.36 -11.28 -4.20
N ASP A 24 -5.29 -12.28 -3.32
CA ASP A 24 -6.41 -12.98 -2.69
C ASP A 24 -6.30 -12.83 -1.18
N ALA A 25 -7.04 -11.90 -0.57
CA ALA A 25 -6.93 -11.65 0.86
C ALA A 25 -7.62 -12.73 1.72
N SER A 26 -8.42 -13.62 1.11
CA SER A 26 -9.04 -14.76 1.80
C SER A 26 -8.05 -15.91 2.06
N SER A 27 -6.93 -15.92 1.33
CA SER A 27 -5.85 -16.89 1.49
C SER A 27 -4.71 -16.29 2.33
N VAL A 28 -4.93 -16.20 3.65
CA VAL A 28 -3.97 -15.62 4.61
C VAL A 28 -2.58 -16.29 4.53
N ASP A 29 -2.53 -17.58 4.19
CA ASP A 29 -1.28 -18.32 4.01
C ASP A 29 -0.64 -18.12 2.64
N ASN A 30 -1.41 -17.72 1.62
CA ASN A 30 -0.91 -17.55 0.26
C ASN A 30 -1.78 -16.56 -0.54
N PRO A 31 -1.62 -15.25 -0.29
CA PRO A 31 -2.51 -14.25 -0.84
C PRO A 31 -2.25 -13.94 -2.31
N PHE A 32 -1.52 -14.80 -3.03
CA PHE A 32 -1.11 -14.59 -4.41
C PHE A 32 -1.27 -15.89 -5.23
N ALA A 33 -2.43 -16.56 -5.21
CA ALA A 33 -2.60 -17.87 -5.85
C ALA A 33 -3.84 -17.99 -6.76
N THR A 34 -3.67 -18.32 -8.06
CA THR A 34 -4.72 -18.96 -8.90
C THR A 34 -4.13 -19.88 -10.01
N GLY A 35 -4.75 -21.05 -10.25
CA GLY A 35 -4.61 -21.88 -11.48
C GLY A 35 -3.87 -23.23 -11.38
N PRO A 36 -4.18 -24.24 -12.25
CA PRO A 36 -3.83 -25.64 -12.03
C PRO A 36 -2.32 -25.90 -12.14
N GLN A 37 -1.87 -26.71 -11.19
CA GLN A 37 -0.50 -27.12 -10.94
C GLN A 37 0.29 -27.47 -12.21
N THR A 38 1.47 -26.83 -12.34
CA THR A 38 2.69 -27.55 -12.70
C THR A 38 3.90 -26.87 -12.05
N ASN A 39 4.45 -27.56 -11.04
CA ASN A 39 5.88 -27.60 -10.70
C ASN A 39 6.58 -26.28 -10.38
N ARG A 40 6.91 -26.09 -9.10
CA ARG A 40 8.25 -25.70 -8.63
C ARG A 40 8.26 -25.58 -7.11
N ASP A 41 8.93 -26.52 -6.45
CA ASP A 41 9.75 -26.20 -5.29
C ASP A 41 10.63 -25.00 -5.68
N ARG A 42 10.25 -23.80 -5.24
CA ARG A 42 11.23 -22.71 -5.11
C ARG A 42 11.67 -22.73 -3.67
N ASP A 43 12.47 -23.73 -3.31
CA ASP A 43 13.32 -23.61 -2.14
C ASP A 43 14.15 -22.34 -2.33
N PHE A 44 13.91 -21.37 -1.47
CA PHE A 44 14.77 -20.20 -1.36
C PHE A 44 16.15 -20.71 -0.91
N PRO A 45 17.20 -20.60 -1.74
CA PRO A 45 18.48 -21.17 -1.40
C PRO A 45 19.09 -20.45 -0.19
N GLY A 46 19.72 -21.22 0.70
CA GLY A 46 20.52 -20.73 1.82
C GLY A 46 19.75 -19.89 2.84
N GLU A 47 20.46 -19.02 3.55
CA GLU A 47 19.88 -18.15 4.58
C GLU A 47 19.03 -17.04 3.95
N ILE A 48 17.78 -16.88 4.39
CA ILE A 48 16.93 -15.77 3.93
C ILE A 48 17.26 -14.51 4.73
N ARG A 49 17.53 -13.41 4.02
CA ARG A 49 17.69 -12.07 4.62
C ARG A 49 16.68 -11.09 4.06
N THR A 50 15.98 -10.42 4.95
CA THR A 50 15.02 -9.36 4.60
C THR A 50 15.58 -7.98 4.94
N ALA A 51 15.28 -6.98 4.13
CA ALA A 51 15.43 -5.58 4.53
C ALA A 51 14.22 -4.76 4.14
N TRP A 52 13.93 -3.74 4.94
CA TRP A 52 12.78 -2.86 4.79
C TRP A 52 13.23 -1.42 4.65
N LEU A 53 12.67 -0.74 3.65
CA LEU A 53 12.92 0.68 3.36
C LEU A 53 11.61 1.35 3.00
N THR A 54 11.50 2.65 3.31
CA THR A 54 10.44 3.50 2.78
C THR A 54 11.08 4.55 1.88
N PHE A 55 10.60 4.69 0.66
CA PHE A 55 11.08 5.72 -0.25
C PHE A 55 10.48 7.08 0.09
N HIS A 56 11.31 8.12 -0.02
CA HIS A 56 10.94 9.51 0.19
C HIS A 56 11.70 10.40 -0.80
N GLU A 57 11.33 11.68 -0.90
CA GLU A 57 11.86 12.58 -1.94
C GLU A 57 13.39 12.69 -1.93
N SER A 58 14.01 12.63 -0.75
CA SER A 58 15.47 12.66 -0.57
C SER A 58 16.18 11.31 -0.73
N THR A 59 15.47 10.20 -0.90
CA THR A 59 16.09 8.89 -1.10
C THR A 59 16.96 8.94 -2.35
N GLY A 60 18.24 8.56 -2.20
CA GLY A 60 19.25 8.69 -3.25
C GLY A 60 19.92 7.36 -3.64
N HIS A 61 20.55 7.35 -4.81
CA HIS A 61 21.35 6.22 -5.28
C HIS A 61 22.44 5.80 -4.30
N GLU A 62 23.04 6.78 -3.62
CA GLU A 62 24.17 6.56 -2.70
C GLU A 62 23.81 5.76 -1.45
N GLU A 63 22.56 5.82 -1.02
CA GLU A 63 22.06 5.10 0.15
C GLU A 63 21.47 3.75 -0.26
N PHE A 64 20.98 3.66 -1.50
CA PHE A 64 20.28 2.48 -1.99
C PHE A 64 21.21 1.46 -2.66
N VAL A 65 22.16 1.92 -3.49
CA VAL A 65 23.06 1.06 -4.26
C VAL A 65 24.49 1.16 -3.74
N VAL A 66 25.13 2.31 -3.92
CA VAL A 66 26.50 2.53 -3.44
C VAL A 66 26.82 4.02 -3.36
N GLY A 67 27.42 4.43 -2.24
CA GLY A 67 27.79 5.81 -1.98
C GLY A 67 29.23 5.93 -1.48
N LEU A 68 29.84 7.08 -1.73
CA LEU A 68 31.11 7.43 -1.08
C LEU A 68 30.81 8.06 0.27
N ARG A 69 31.49 7.60 1.32
CA ARG A 69 31.34 8.11 2.68
C ARG A 69 32.67 8.63 3.21
N PRO A 70 32.68 9.81 3.85
CA PRO A 70 33.90 10.35 4.43
C PRO A 70 34.31 9.51 5.65
N LYS A 71 35.54 8.98 5.64
CA LYS A 71 36.20 8.43 6.82
C LYS A 71 37.40 9.28 7.22
N PRO A 72 37.61 9.51 8.53
CA PRO A 72 38.83 10.14 9.01
C PRO A 72 40.04 9.31 8.59
N SER A 73 41.01 9.95 7.94
CA SER A 73 42.32 9.39 7.62
C SER A 73 43.37 10.35 8.17
N GLY A 74 44.54 9.88 8.61
CA GLY A 74 45.43 10.58 9.56
C GLY A 74 45.72 12.07 9.30
N SER A 75 45.63 12.56 8.05
CA SER A 75 45.81 13.97 7.68
C SER A 75 44.60 14.63 6.99
N GLY A 76 43.41 14.03 6.98
CA GLY A 76 42.23 14.58 6.31
C GLY A 76 41.01 13.66 6.31
N VAL A 77 40.20 13.79 5.26
CA VAL A 77 39.02 12.97 5.02
C VAL A 77 39.26 12.18 3.75
N GLU A 78 39.14 10.86 3.84
CA GLU A 78 39.19 9.96 2.69
C GLU A 78 37.77 9.48 2.38
N LEU A 79 37.41 9.46 1.10
CA LEU A 79 36.13 8.94 0.67
C LEU A 79 36.24 7.43 0.47
N GLN A 80 35.52 6.67 1.28
CA GLN A 80 35.46 5.21 1.16
C GLN A 80 34.10 4.78 0.58
N PRO A 81 34.08 3.83 -0.37
CA PRO A 81 32.84 3.22 -0.81
C PRO A 81 32.12 2.51 0.33
N ARG A 82 30.80 2.70 0.36
CA ARG A 82 29.89 1.96 1.24
C ARG A 82 28.71 1.48 0.43
N ALA A 83 28.40 0.20 0.57
CA ALA A 83 27.25 -0.41 -0.06
C ALA A 83 25.95 0.15 0.53
N GLY A 84 24.98 0.38 -0.34
CA GLY A 84 23.60 0.62 0.03
C GLY A 84 22.85 -0.70 0.19
N THR A 85 21.61 -0.61 0.69
CA THR A 85 20.78 -1.77 1.04
C THR A 85 20.62 -2.78 -0.11
N LEU A 86 20.38 -2.30 -1.34
CA LEU A 86 20.21 -3.18 -2.50
C LEU A 86 21.47 -3.98 -2.79
N LEU A 87 22.63 -3.32 -2.79
CA LEU A 87 23.90 -3.98 -3.13
C LEU A 87 24.34 -4.93 -2.02
N SER A 88 24.18 -4.54 -0.75
CA SER A 88 24.43 -5.41 0.40
C SER A 88 23.61 -6.70 0.35
N LEU A 89 22.30 -6.60 0.04
CA LEU A 89 21.44 -7.76 -0.14
C LEU A 89 21.80 -8.57 -1.39
N ALA A 90 22.18 -7.90 -2.48
CA ALA A 90 22.64 -8.59 -3.68
C ALA A 90 23.89 -9.44 -3.38
N GLU A 91 24.84 -8.96 -2.60
CA GLU A 91 26.03 -9.73 -2.24
C GLU A 91 25.74 -10.86 -1.25
N HIS A 92 24.80 -10.66 -0.30
CA HIS A 92 24.31 -11.78 0.50
C HIS A 92 23.74 -12.88 -0.41
N ALA A 93 22.87 -12.52 -1.35
CA ALA A 93 22.27 -13.45 -2.29
C ALA A 93 23.30 -14.12 -3.22
N ARG A 94 24.34 -13.39 -3.65
CA ARG A 94 25.44 -13.95 -4.46
C ARG A 94 26.14 -15.13 -3.77
N ASN A 95 26.20 -15.14 -2.44
CA ASN A 95 26.85 -16.20 -1.65
C ASN A 95 25.99 -17.47 -1.49
N GLY A 96 25.01 -17.69 -2.38
CA GLY A 96 24.13 -18.86 -2.36
C GLY A 96 22.95 -18.75 -1.39
N ASN A 97 22.70 -17.56 -0.86
CA ASN A 97 21.63 -17.27 0.08
C ASN A 97 20.45 -16.57 -0.60
N THR A 98 19.38 -16.25 0.12
CA THR A 98 18.23 -15.53 -0.45
C THR A 98 18.12 -14.15 0.16
N SER A 99 17.73 -13.16 -0.64
CA SER A 99 17.41 -11.83 -0.14
C SER A 99 16.07 -11.32 -0.63
N VAL A 100 15.32 -10.70 0.27
CA VAL A 100 14.03 -10.05 -0.04
C VAL A 100 14.10 -8.60 0.43
N LEU A 101 13.94 -7.67 -0.50
CA LEU A 101 13.93 -6.25 -0.24
C LEU A 101 12.49 -5.74 -0.31
N PHE A 102 12.01 -5.21 0.80
CA PHE A 102 10.71 -4.57 0.94
C PHE A 102 10.88 -3.05 0.80
N ILE A 103 10.19 -2.45 -0.19
CA ILE A 103 10.20 -1.00 -0.45
C ILE A 103 8.79 -0.46 -0.31
N ASP A 104 8.54 0.29 0.75
CA ASP A 104 7.28 1.01 0.94
C ASP A 104 7.28 2.33 0.16
N GLU A 105 6.14 2.69 -0.42
CA GLU A 105 5.91 3.95 -1.15
C GLU A 105 6.93 4.20 -2.28
N ILE A 106 7.16 3.22 -3.14
CA ILE A 106 8.22 3.27 -4.17
C ILE A 106 8.10 4.49 -5.11
N ASN A 107 6.90 5.02 -5.32
CA ASN A 107 6.67 6.21 -6.13
C ASN A 107 7.11 7.53 -5.45
N ARG A 108 7.30 7.56 -4.13
CA ARG A 108 7.71 8.79 -3.41
C ARG A 108 9.16 9.24 -3.63
N ALA A 109 9.95 8.44 -4.33
CA ALA A 109 11.28 8.84 -4.78
C ALA A 109 11.38 8.81 -6.32
N ASN A 110 12.41 9.46 -6.86
CA ASN A 110 12.75 9.30 -8.27
C ASN A 110 13.39 7.92 -8.50
N VAL A 111 12.57 6.90 -8.74
CA VAL A 111 12.98 5.49 -8.90
C VAL A 111 14.10 5.33 -9.93
N SER A 112 14.01 6.01 -11.08
CA SER A 112 15.05 6.00 -12.11
C SER A 112 16.41 6.45 -11.56
N LYS A 113 16.43 7.53 -10.77
CA LYS A 113 17.65 8.07 -10.18
C LYS A 113 18.16 7.16 -9.05
N VAL A 114 17.27 6.62 -8.22
CA VAL A 114 17.61 5.76 -7.09
C VAL A 114 18.22 4.44 -7.57
N PHE A 115 17.58 3.75 -8.51
CA PHE A 115 18.11 2.49 -9.06
C PHE A 115 19.27 2.72 -10.03
N GLY A 116 19.31 3.85 -10.75
CA GLY A 116 20.37 4.13 -11.72
C GLY A 116 20.48 3.02 -12.77
N GLN A 117 21.64 2.40 -12.91
CA GLN A 117 21.87 1.30 -13.87
C GLN A 117 21.25 -0.04 -13.43
N PHE A 118 20.99 -0.23 -12.13
CA PHE A 118 20.43 -1.47 -11.59
C PHE A 118 19.02 -1.74 -12.06
N ILE A 119 18.33 -0.71 -12.55
CA ILE A 119 16.97 -0.84 -13.03
C ILE A 119 16.86 -1.85 -14.19
N THR A 120 17.86 -1.91 -15.08
CA THR A 120 17.88 -2.90 -16.16
C THR A 120 18.13 -4.30 -15.63
N LEU A 121 18.90 -4.41 -14.53
CA LEU A 121 19.18 -5.69 -13.87
C LEU A 121 17.97 -6.22 -13.09
N MET A 122 16.93 -5.40 -12.88
CA MET A 122 15.70 -5.87 -12.23
C MET A 122 14.94 -6.89 -13.10
N GLU A 123 15.14 -6.88 -14.42
CA GLU A 123 14.53 -7.85 -15.33
C GLU A 123 15.12 -9.27 -15.12
N PRO A 124 14.30 -10.31 -14.89
CA PRO A 124 14.80 -11.65 -14.55
C PRO A 124 15.77 -12.27 -15.55
N ASP A 125 15.61 -12.01 -16.85
CA ASP A 125 16.47 -12.54 -17.92
C ASP A 125 17.82 -11.81 -18.03
N LYS A 126 17.99 -10.67 -17.35
CA LYS A 126 19.24 -9.89 -17.33
C LYS A 126 20.16 -10.25 -16.17
N ARG A 127 19.71 -11.12 -15.26
CA ARG A 127 20.42 -11.54 -14.05
C ARG A 127 21.27 -12.78 -14.32
N LEU A 128 22.08 -13.17 -13.33
CA LEU A 128 22.70 -14.50 -13.30
C LEU A 128 21.61 -15.58 -13.15
N ASP A 129 21.95 -16.82 -13.50
CA ASP A 129 21.08 -17.96 -13.20
C ASP A 129 21.17 -18.39 -11.72
N SER A 130 20.50 -19.50 -11.37
CA SER A 130 20.47 -20.05 -10.01
C SER A 130 21.84 -20.55 -9.53
N ASP A 131 22.72 -20.93 -10.46
CA ASP A 131 24.05 -21.44 -10.17
C ASP A 131 25.10 -20.31 -10.18
N GLY A 132 24.67 -19.06 -10.32
CA GLY A 132 25.54 -17.88 -10.38
C GLY A 132 26.22 -17.68 -11.73
N ASN A 133 25.83 -18.40 -12.79
CA ASN A 133 26.43 -18.30 -14.10
C ASN A 133 25.76 -17.23 -14.96
N ALA A 134 26.56 -16.59 -15.82
CA ALA A 134 26.06 -15.65 -16.81
C ALA A 134 25.48 -16.38 -18.03
N GLN A 135 24.31 -15.93 -18.46
CA GLN A 135 23.58 -16.38 -19.63
C GLN A 135 23.76 -15.38 -20.79
N PRO A 136 23.40 -15.74 -22.05
CA PRO A 136 23.55 -14.84 -23.19
C PRO A 136 22.84 -13.48 -23.05
N THR A 137 21.79 -13.43 -22.24
CA THR A 137 21.00 -12.23 -21.95
C THR A 137 21.45 -11.48 -20.70
N THR A 138 22.37 -12.05 -19.91
CA THR A 138 22.85 -11.45 -18.67
C THR A 138 23.59 -10.15 -18.96
N VAL A 139 23.17 -9.08 -18.27
CA VAL A 139 23.77 -7.75 -18.39
C VAL A 139 24.66 -7.51 -17.18
N GLY A 140 25.84 -6.94 -17.45
CA GLY A 140 26.74 -6.46 -16.41
C GLY A 140 26.84 -4.94 -16.44
N VAL A 141 27.04 -4.34 -15.27
CA VAL A 141 27.19 -2.89 -15.10
C VAL A 141 28.54 -2.56 -14.47
N THR A 142 28.97 -1.31 -14.62
CA THR A 142 30.19 -0.80 -13.98
C THR A 142 29.83 0.41 -13.16
N PHE A 143 30.27 0.47 -11.90
CA PHE A 143 30.05 1.64 -11.06
C PHE A 143 31.05 2.72 -11.45
N GLN A 144 30.58 3.92 -11.79
CA GLN A 144 31.47 5.02 -12.19
C GLN A 144 32.35 5.51 -11.02
N GLN A 145 31.90 5.28 -9.79
CA GLN A 145 32.55 5.75 -8.57
C GLN A 145 33.57 4.74 -8.01
N LEU A 146 33.70 3.55 -8.60
CA LEU A 146 34.53 2.47 -8.07
C LEU A 146 35.52 1.93 -9.10
N ASN A 147 36.60 1.33 -8.59
CA ASN A 147 37.57 0.57 -9.37
C ASN A 147 37.27 -0.93 -9.29
N ASP A 148 37.76 -1.67 -10.29
CA ASP A 148 37.68 -3.12 -10.33
C ASP A 148 38.46 -3.74 -9.16
N GLY A 149 37.85 -4.66 -8.42
CA GLY A 149 38.41 -5.28 -7.23
C GLY A 149 38.47 -4.36 -6.00
N GLN A 150 37.77 -3.23 -6.01
CA GLN A 150 37.76 -2.32 -4.85
C GLN A 150 36.92 -2.87 -3.70
N ASP A 151 37.49 -2.82 -2.49
CA ASP A 151 36.79 -3.16 -1.26
C ASP A 151 35.71 -2.13 -0.92
N ILE A 152 34.57 -2.64 -0.47
CA ILE A 152 33.38 -1.87 -0.13
C ILE A 152 32.95 -2.22 1.28
N GLU A 153 32.70 -1.18 2.08
CA GLU A 153 32.10 -1.35 3.39
C GLU A 153 30.65 -1.84 3.26
N ASN A 154 30.32 -2.92 3.96
CA ASN A 154 28.99 -3.51 3.93
C ASN A 154 28.27 -3.32 5.28
N PRO A 155 27.24 -2.46 5.36
CA PRO A 155 26.52 -2.26 6.61
C PRO A 155 25.67 -3.45 7.06
N LEU A 156 25.36 -4.40 6.17
CA LEU A 156 24.47 -5.53 6.47
C LEU A 156 25.22 -6.87 6.57
N GLY A 157 26.56 -6.88 6.57
CA GLY A 157 27.33 -8.12 6.60
C GLY A 157 28.83 -7.84 6.54
N ASP A 158 29.59 -8.84 6.09
CA ASP A 158 31.02 -8.68 5.88
C ASP A 158 31.30 -7.77 4.68
N ASP A 159 32.37 -6.98 4.77
CA ASP A 159 32.90 -6.20 3.67
C ASP A 159 33.27 -7.12 2.49
N PHE A 160 33.11 -6.60 1.27
CA PHE A 160 33.33 -7.37 0.04
C PHE A 160 34.01 -6.53 -1.03
N SER A 161 34.67 -7.20 -1.98
CA SER A 161 35.25 -6.57 -3.16
C SER A 161 34.30 -6.70 -4.35
N ILE A 162 34.18 -5.65 -5.16
CA ILE A 162 33.36 -5.69 -6.37
C ILE A 162 34.24 -5.95 -7.60
N GLU A 163 33.89 -6.97 -8.37
CA GLU A 163 34.49 -7.26 -9.68
C GLU A 163 33.63 -6.72 -10.84
N PHE A 164 34.29 -6.25 -11.89
CA PHE A 164 33.65 -5.75 -13.10
C PHE A 164 33.68 -6.72 -14.29
N PRO A 165 32.57 -6.82 -15.06
CA PRO A 165 31.30 -6.12 -14.86
C PRO A 165 30.44 -6.78 -13.78
N TYR A 166 29.81 -5.96 -12.94
CA TYR A 166 28.93 -6.43 -11.87
C TYR A 166 27.62 -6.97 -12.44
N ARG A 167 27.24 -8.19 -12.06
CA ARG A 167 26.01 -8.85 -12.53
C ARG A 167 25.12 -9.21 -11.35
N LEU A 168 23.85 -8.82 -11.39
CA LEU A 168 22.93 -9.06 -10.28
C LEU A 168 22.57 -10.55 -10.16
N PRO A 169 22.56 -11.13 -8.94
CA PRO A 169 22.18 -12.52 -8.75
C PRO A 169 20.65 -12.73 -8.82
N ARG A 170 20.23 -13.98 -9.03
CA ARG A 170 18.83 -14.33 -9.28
C ARG A 170 17.95 -14.28 -8.04
N ASN A 171 18.52 -14.69 -6.90
CA ASN A 171 17.93 -14.89 -5.58
C ASN A 171 17.78 -13.61 -4.75
N LEU A 172 17.73 -12.45 -5.42
CA LEU A 172 17.31 -11.18 -4.85
C LEU A 172 15.90 -10.84 -5.32
N TYR A 173 14.96 -10.77 -4.39
CA TYR A 173 13.57 -10.41 -4.65
C TYR A 173 13.32 -8.99 -4.16
N VAL A 174 12.51 -8.23 -4.90
CA VAL A 174 12.09 -6.88 -4.51
C VAL A 174 10.57 -6.86 -4.50
N VAL A 175 10.00 -6.56 -3.35
CA VAL A 175 8.56 -6.37 -3.14
C VAL A 175 8.36 -4.91 -2.79
N ALA A 176 7.47 -4.24 -3.52
CA ALA A 176 7.26 -2.81 -3.34
C ALA A 176 5.77 -2.49 -3.19
N SER A 177 5.45 -1.58 -2.28
CA SER A 177 4.12 -0.96 -2.20
C SER A 177 4.13 0.35 -2.99
N MET A 178 2.96 0.75 -3.48
CA MET A 178 2.76 2.00 -4.18
C MET A 178 1.35 2.51 -3.88
N ASN A 179 1.24 3.74 -3.39
CA ASN A 179 -0.04 4.44 -3.35
C ASN A 179 -0.31 5.08 -4.73
N SER A 180 -1.31 4.57 -5.46
CA SER A 180 -1.63 5.04 -6.83
C SER A 180 -2.19 6.47 -6.88
N LEU A 181 -2.75 6.97 -5.77
CA LEU A 181 -3.37 8.31 -5.70
C LEU A 181 -2.40 9.42 -5.30
N ASP A 182 -1.19 9.11 -4.83
CA ASP A 182 -0.28 10.11 -4.31
C ASP A 182 0.26 11.00 -5.42
N ARG A 183 -0.37 12.18 -5.59
CA ARG A 183 -0.01 13.18 -6.61
C ARG A 183 1.29 13.93 -6.30
N SER A 184 1.87 13.76 -5.11
CA SER A 184 3.15 14.39 -4.73
C SER A 184 4.37 13.64 -5.28
N THR A 185 4.14 12.56 -6.01
CA THR A 185 5.16 11.59 -6.41
C THR A 185 5.72 11.83 -7.82
N ALA A 186 6.96 11.39 -8.04
CA ALA A 186 7.49 11.29 -9.39
C ALA A 186 6.72 10.15 -10.09
N PRO A 187 6.01 10.39 -11.21
CA PRO A 187 5.25 9.34 -11.86
C PRO A 187 6.19 8.19 -12.22
N LEU A 188 5.83 6.97 -11.81
CA LEU A 188 6.57 5.78 -12.19
C LEU A 188 6.49 5.65 -13.71
N ASP A 189 7.60 5.89 -14.41
CA ASP A 189 7.63 5.77 -15.86
C ASP A 189 7.16 4.37 -16.28
N SER A 190 6.34 4.30 -17.32
CA SER A 190 5.92 3.07 -18.01
C SER A 190 7.06 2.06 -18.24
N ALA A 191 8.28 2.54 -18.52
CA ALA A 191 9.45 1.70 -18.71
C ALA A 191 10.01 1.09 -17.41
N LEU A 192 9.73 1.71 -16.27
CA LEU A 192 10.01 1.17 -14.94
C LEU A 192 8.91 0.20 -14.52
N ALA A 193 7.65 0.59 -14.73
CA ALA A 193 6.49 -0.22 -14.38
C ALA A 193 6.55 -1.63 -14.99
N ARG A 194 6.96 -1.75 -16.27
CA ARG A 194 7.11 -3.07 -16.95
C ARG A 194 8.15 -4.02 -16.36
N ARG A 195 9.00 -3.55 -15.42
CA ARG A 195 10.05 -4.35 -14.77
C ARG A 195 9.61 -4.95 -13.44
N PHE A 196 8.42 -4.56 -12.99
CA PHE A 196 7.74 -5.11 -11.84
C PHE A 196 6.49 -5.83 -12.33
N ASP A 197 6.16 -6.96 -11.71
CA ASP A 197 4.82 -7.52 -11.81
C ASP A 197 3.92 -6.67 -10.89
N GLN A 198 3.00 -5.92 -11.49
CA GLN A 198 2.07 -5.07 -10.76
C GLN A 198 0.87 -5.88 -10.30
N ILE A 199 0.62 -5.86 -9.00
CA ILE A 199 -0.53 -6.51 -8.36
C ILE A 199 -1.39 -5.39 -7.79
N SER A 200 -2.61 -5.25 -8.32
CA SER A 200 -3.58 -4.31 -7.77
C SER A 200 -4.23 -4.94 -6.55
N VAL A 201 -4.22 -4.22 -5.43
CA VAL A 201 -4.82 -4.65 -4.16
C VAL A 201 -6.05 -3.77 -3.93
N SER A 202 -7.22 -4.30 -4.27
CA SER A 202 -8.51 -3.66 -3.97
C SER A 202 -8.93 -3.94 -2.52
N PRO A 203 -9.84 -3.13 -1.95
CA PRO A 203 -10.43 -3.45 -0.65
C PRO A 203 -11.09 -4.82 -0.69
N ASP A 204 -10.64 -5.73 0.18
CA ASP A 204 -11.25 -7.05 0.33
C ASP A 204 -12.32 -6.98 1.43
N TYR A 205 -13.58 -7.06 1.00
CA TYR A 205 -14.71 -7.02 1.91
C TYR A 205 -14.94 -8.34 2.62
N GLN A 206 -14.54 -9.48 2.04
CA GLN A 206 -14.68 -10.78 2.69
C GLN A 206 -13.71 -10.87 3.85
N ALA A 207 -12.45 -10.48 3.63
CA ALA A 207 -11.48 -10.39 4.72
C ALA A 207 -11.92 -9.42 5.83
N LEU A 208 -12.60 -8.32 5.47
CA LEU A 208 -13.20 -7.42 6.45
C LEU A 208 -14.36 -8.08 7.22
N ALA A 209 -15.25 -8.80 6.54
CA ALA A 209 -16.35 -9.52 7.18
C ALA A 209 -15.84 -10.59 8.13
N ASP A 210 -14.86 -11.39 7.71
CA ASP A 210 -14.21 -12.41 8.53
C ASP A 210 -13.57 -11.79 9.77
N TYR A 211 -12.87 -10.65 9.62
CA TYR A 211 -12.27 -9.92 10.74
C TYR A 211 -13.32 -9.41 11.73
N LEU A 212 -14.45 -8.92 11.24
CA LEU A 212 -15.56 -8.41 12.06
C LEU A 212 -16.50 -9.52 12.56
N GLY A 213 -16.25 -10.79 12.24
CA GLY A 213 -17.09 -11.92 12.66
C GLY A 213 -18.46 -11.96 11.97
N ILE A 214 -18.56 -11.46 10.74
CA ILE A 214 -19.78 -11.48 9.92
C ILE A 214 -19.72 -12.63 8.92
N ASP A 215 -20.60 -13.62 9.11
CA ASP A 215 -20.69 -14.82 8.26
C ASP A 215 -21.41 -14.59 6.91
N SER A 216 -21.88 -13.37 6.64
CA SER A 216 -22.63 -13.04 5.42
C SER A 216 -21.72 -12.55 4.29
N ASP A 217 -22.07 -12.86 3.04
CA ASP A 217 -21.39 -12.29 1.88
C ASP A 217 -21.52 -10.76 1.92
N PRO A 218 -20.41 -10.00 1.91
CA PRO A 218 -20.43 -8.54 1.92
C PRO A 218 -21.28 -7.91 0.81
N ALA A 219 -21.40 -8.57 -0.35
CA ALA A 219 -22.23 -8.11 -1.46
C ALA A 219 -23.74 -8.35 -1.23
N GLU A 220 -24.09 -9.19 -0.26
CA GLU A 220 -25.46 -9.55 0.11
C GLU A 220 -25.88 -8.96 1.47
N ILE A 221 -25.03 -8.18 2.15
CA ILE A 221 -25.39 -7.50 3.40
C ILE A 221 -26.56 -6.56 3.12
N ASN A 222 -27.75 -7.01 3.51
CA ASN A 222 -28.98 -6.23 3.48
C ASN A 222 -29.30 -5.81 4.91
N LEU A 223 -28.94 -4.58 5.25
CA LEU A 223 -29.21 -4.06 6.58
C LEU A 223 -30.73 -3.99 6.83
N PRO A 224 -31.20 -4.32 8.04
CA PRO A 224 -32.61 -4.17 8.39
C PRO A 224 -33.05 -2.71 8.31
N ASP A 225 -34.32 -2.45 7.98
CA ASP A 225 -34.86 -1.08 7.91
C ASP A 225 -34.69 -0.28 9.23
N ASP A 226 -34.60 -1.00 10.36
CA ASP A 226 -34.41 -0.44 11.69
C ASP A 226 -32.92 -0.46 12.07
N ALA A 227 -32.36 0.74 12.24
CA ALA A 227 -30.95 0.93 12.58
C ALA A 227 -30.56 0.20 13.87
N GLU A 228 -31.46 0.10 14.86
CA GLU A 228 -31.17 -0.57 16.14
C GLU A 228 -31.03 -2.09 16.02
N ARG A 229 -31.43 -2.65 14.87
CA ARG A 229 -31.29 -4.08 14.58
C ARG A 229 -30.07 -4.41 13.75
N ALA A 230 -29.39 -3.40 13.18
CA ALA A 230 -28.21 -3.56 12.34
C ALA A 230 -26.96 -3.46 13.20
N SER A 231 -26.13 -4.50 13.27
CA SER A 231 -24.90 -4.46 14.07
C SER A 231 -23.92 -3.38 13.57
N PRO A 232 -23.10 -2.79 14.45
CA PRO A 232 -22.05 -1.83 14.05
C PRO A 232 -21.11 -2.38 12.96
N GLU A 233 -20.84 -3.67 13.00
CA GLU A 233 -20.01 -4.41 12.05
C GLU A 233 -20.67 -4.48 10.66
N GLU A 234 -21.95 -4.87 10.59
CA GLU A 234 -22.71 -4.86 9.32
C GLU A 234 -22.81 -3.44 8.74
N ILE A 235 -23.08 -2.43 9.58
CA ILE A 235 -23.11 -1.02 9.16
C ILE A 235 -21.75 -0.64 8.57
N SER A 236 -20.64 -1.01 9.21
CA SER A 236 -19.28 -0.69 8.77
C SER A 236 -18.98 -1.22 7.38
N ILE A 237 -19.29 -2.49 7.12
CA ILE A 237 -19.04 -3.13 5.82
C ILE A 237 -19.92 -2.50 4.75
N ALA A 238 -21.22 -2.36 5.00
CA ALA A 238 -22.17 -1.79 4.04
C ALA A 238 -21.84 -0.31 3.71
N LEU A 239 -21.47 0.48 4.73
CA LEU A 239 -21.09 1.88 4.57
C LEU A 239 -19.82 2.02 3.72
N LEU A 240 -18.77 1.26 4.01
CA LEU A 240 -17.53 1.27 3.24
C LEU A 240 -17.78 0.81 1.80
N TRP A 241 -18.59 -0.24 1.62
CA TRP A 241 -18.97 -0.73 0.30
C TRP A 241 -19.70 0.35 -0.51
N ARG A 242 -20.72 0.98 0.07
CA ARG A 242 -21.53 2.02 -0.58
C ARG A 242 -20.66 3.21 -0.99
N ILE A 243 -19.82 3.73 -0.09
CA ILE A 243 -18.87 4.80 -0.40
C ILE A 243 -17.97 4.42 -1.57
N ASN A 244 -17.42 3.20 -1.55
CA ASN A 244 -16.51 2.75 -2.60
C ASN A 244 -17.20 2.56 -3.95
N GLN A 245 -18.48 2.15 -4.00
CA GLN A 245 -19.26 2.16 -5.24
C GLN A 245 -19.39 3.58 -5.82
N PHE A 246 -19.68 4.57 -4.97
CA PHE A 246 -19.71 5.97 -5.38
C PHE A 246 -18.34 6.46 -5.88
N LEU A 247 -17.27 6.22 -5.12
CA LEU A 247 -15.92 6.63 -5.51
C LEU A 247 -15.48 5.99 -6.81
N ARG A 248 -15.69 4.68 -6.97
CA ARG A 248 -15.41 3.92 -8.18
C ARG A 248 -16.14 4.45 -9.40
N SER A 249 -17.44 4.70 -9.28
CA SER A 249 -18.26 5.17 -10.41
C SER A 249 -17.85 6.56 -10.92
N ILE A 250 -17.33 7.42 -10.04
CA ILE A 250 -16.99 8.82 -10.38
C ILE A 250 -15.49 8.97 -10.72
N TYR A 251 -14.61 8.31 -9.97
CA TYR A 251 -13.17 8.53 -10.01
C TYR A 251 -12.34 7.30 -10.43
N GLY A 252 -12.94 6.10 -10.46
CA GLY A 252 -12.27 4.84 -10.78
C GLY A 252 -11.79 4.05 -9.56
N ASP A 253 -11.29 2.84 -9.81
CA ASP A 253 -10.99 1.84 -8.76
C ASP A 253 -9.88 2.30 -7.78
N ASP A 254 -8.92 3.13 -8.23
CA ASP A 254 -7.84 3.66 -7.38
C ASP A 254 -8.33 4.52 -6.20
N PHE A 255 -9.54 5.08 -6.28
CA PHE A 255 -10.08 6.00 -5.28
C PHE A 255 -10.82 5.31 -4.13
N GLN A 256 -10.93 4.00 -4.15
CA GLN A 256 -11.60 3.24 -3.09
C GLN A 256 -10.86 3.41 -1.74
N LEU A 257 -11.62 3.45 -0.66
CA LEU A 257 -11.13 3.43 0.72
C LEU A 257 -10.90 1.98 1.16
N GLY A 258 -9.76 1.73 1.82
CA GLY A 258 -9.43 0.41 2.35
C GLY A 258 -10.19 0.05 3.63
N PRO A 259 -10.17 -1.25 4.04
CA PRO A 259 -10.85 -1.72 5.25
C PRO A 259 -10.29 -1.10 6.55
N GLY A 260 -9.07 -0.56 6.54
CA GLY A 260 -8.47 0.08 7.72
C GLY A 260 -9.16 1.34 8.21
N TYR A 261 -10.13 1.88 7.46
CA TYR A 261 -11.03 2.92 7.95
C TYR A 261 -12.09 2.40 8.92
N VAL A 262 -12.33 1.09 9.03
CA VAL A 262 -13.38 0.54 9.92
C VAL A 262 -12.86 -0.56 10.85
N TRP A 263 -11.56 -0.88 10.79
CA TRP A 263 -10.96 -1.94 11.62
C TRP A 263 -11.18 -1.76 13.12
N SER A 264 -11.16 -0.51 13.62
CA SER A 264 -11.32 -0.22 15.04
C SER A 264 -12.65 -0.72 15.63
N VAL A 265 -13.66 -1.01 14.81
CA VAL A 265 -14.95 -1.56 15.25
C VAL A 265 -14.75 -2.96 15.85
N GLY A 266 -13.95 -3.81 15.21
CA GLY A 266 -13.68 -5.18 15.68
C GLY A 266 -12.71 -5.27 16.87
N GLU A 267 -12.13 -4.14 17.30
CA GLU A 267 -11.24 -4.07 18.47
C GLU A 267 -12.00 -3.77 19.79
N THR A 268 -13.34 -3.67 19.73
CA THR A 268 -14.18 -3.25 20.85
C THR A 268 -14.86 -4.43 21.55
N GLU A 269 -15.20 -4.25 22.83
CA GLU A 269 -15.84 -5.30 23.66
C GLU A 269 -17.37 -5.13 23.77
N SER A 270 -17.91 -3.98 23.37
CA SER A 270 -19.33 -3.66 23.47
C SER A 270 -19.86 -2.96 22.22
N GLU A 271 -21.16 -3.15 21.95
CA GLU A 271 -21.84 -2.54 20.80
C GLU A 271 -21.82 -1.00 20.84
N GLU A 272 -21.90 -0.42 22.05
CA GLU A 272 -21.83 1.03 22.24
C GLU A 272 -20.44 1.58 21.87
N ASP A 273 -19.38 0.89 22.32
CA ASP A 273 -17.99 1.24 21.97
C ASP A 273 -17.74 1.06 20.47
N ALA A 274 -18.31 0.02 19.85
CA ALA A 274 -18.22 -0.23 18.41
C ALA A 274 -18.85 0.91 17.58
N ILE A 275 -20.04 1.40 17.97
CA ILE A 275 -20.68 2.56 17.34
C ILE A 275 -19.85 3.83 17.55
N HIS A 276 -19.29 4.03 18.74
CA HIS A 276 -18.43 5.18 19.03
C HIS A 276 -17.16 5.13 18.16
N ALA A 277 -16.51 3.98 18.05
CA ALA A 277 -15.34 3.77 17.19
C ALA A 277 -15.65 4.01 15.71
N LEU A 278 -16.80 3.53 15.22
CA LEU A 278 -17.25 3.80 13.85
C LEU A 278 -17.49 5.30 13.63
N THR A 279 -18.16 5.97 14.58
CA THR A 279 -18.44 7.41 14.50
C THR A 279 -17.14 8.22 14.51
N GLU A 280 -16.19 7.87 15.38
CA GLU A 280 -14.88 8.50 15.42
C GLU A 280 -14.13 8.32 14.11
N SER A 281 -14.13 7.11 13.55
CA SER A 281 -13.46 6.88 12.28
C SER A 281 -14.14 7.63 11.14
N TRP A 282 -15.47 7.75 11.15
CA TRP A 282 -16.20 8.55 10.19
C TRP A 282 -15.76 10.02 10.21
N ASP A 283 -15.84 10.67 11.37
CA ASP A 283 -15.57 12.11 11.51
C ASP A 283 -14.08 12.44 11.32
N SER A 284 -13.17 11.59 11.82
CA SER A 284 -11.73 11.87 11.85
C SER A 284 -10.96 11.35 10.63
N ARG A 285 -11.49 10.34 9.91
CA ARG A 285 -10.77 9.68 8.81
C ARG A 285 -11.57 9.65 7.51
N VAL A 286 -12.78 9.09 7.51
CA VAL A 286 -13.57 8.87 6.28
C VAL A 286 -14.04 10.18 5.68
N LEU A 287 -14.76 11.01 6.44
CA LEU A 287 -15.30 12.27 5.96
C LEU A 287 -14.20 13.25 5.53
N PRO A 288 -13.09 13.44 6.27
CA PRO A 288 -11.96 14.24 5.80
C PRO A 288 -11.38 13.72 4.47
N LYS A 289 -11.28 12.40 4.28
CA LYS A 289 -10.81 11.82 3.03
C LYS A 289 -11.77 12.08 1.88
N LEU A 290 -13.07 11.93 2.09
CA LEU A 290 -14.09 12.28 1.10
C LEU A 290 -14.01 13.76 0.71
N ARG A 291 -13.82 14.67 1.68
CA ARG A 291 -13.63 16.10 1.40
C ARG A 291 -12.40 16.37 0.53
N GLU A 292 -11.32 15.62 0.74
CA GLU A 292 -10.12 15.71 -0.09
C GLU A 292 -10.39 15.24 -1.53
N VAL A 293 -11.05 14.09 -1.70
CA VAL A 293 -11.36 13.50 -3.01
C VAL A 293 -12.33 14.38 -3.81
N PHE A 294 -13.37 14.90 -3.15
CA PHE A 294 -14.39 15.77 -3.74
C PHE A 294 -14.03 17.26 -3.68
N ARG A 295 -12.73 17.61 -3.57
CA ARG A 295 -12.29 19.00 -3.52
C ARG A 295 -12.86 19.81 -4.70
N SER A 296 -13.48 20.96 -4.39
CA SER A 296 -14.17 21.83 -5.35
C SER A 296 -15.36 21.19 -6.09
N ARG A 297 -15.93 20.11 -5.53
CA ARG A 297 -17.14 19.43 -6.03
C ARG A 297 -18.11 19.17 -4.88
N THR A 298 -18.42 20.24 -4.15
CA THR A 298 -19.25 20.18 -2.94
C THR A 298 -20.63 19.57 -3.21
N ASP A 299 -21.20 19.77 -4.41
CA ASP A 299 -22.48 19.15 -4.82
C ASP A 299 -22.43 17.63 -4.89
N GLN A 300 -21.32 17.07 -5.37
CA GLN A 300 -21.14 15.62 -5.46
C GLN A 300 -20.96 15.02 -4.06
N LEU A 301 -20.17 15.68 -3.21
CA LEU A 301 -20.05 15.29 -1.80
C LEU A 301 -21.40 15.37 -1.08
N ALA A 302 -22.18 16.42 -1.32
CA ALA A 302 -23.52 16.58 -0.77
C ALA A 302 -24.43 15.41 -1.14
N THR A 303 -24.30 14.91 -2.36
CA THR A 303 -25.09 13.79 -2.89
C THR A 303 -24.68 12.49 -2.21
N VAL A 304 -23.37 12.25 -2.04
CA VAL A 304 -22.85 11.09 -1.29
C VAL A 304 -23.31 11.11 0.17
N LEU A 305 -23.34 12.29 0.79
CA LEU A 305 -23.77 12.48 2.17
C LEU A 305 -25.29 12.62 2.34
N LYS A 306 -26.07 12.61 1.24
CA LYS A 306 -27.52 12.87 1.21
C LYS A 306 -27.91 14.13 2.03
N ALA A 307 -27.12 15.19 1.89
CA ALA A 307 -27.24 16.38 2.71
C ALA A 307 -28.62 17.05 2.53
N GLY A 308 -29.31 17.30 3.64
CA GLY A 308 -30.66 17.86 3.69
C GLY A 308 -31.80 16.84 3.60
N GLU A 309 -31.51 15.54 3.50
CA GLU A 309 -32.52 14.48 3.51
C GLU A 309 -32.79 13.94 4.93
N SER A 310 -33.85 13.14 5.11
CA SER A 310 -34.07 12.38 6.36
C SER A 310 -33.62 10.94 6.16
N LEU A 311 -32.81 10.44 7.10
CA LEU A 311 -32.24 9.10 7.08
C LEU A 311 -32.90 8.28 8.20
N ASN A 312 -33.72 7.28 7.84
CA ASN A 312 -34.44 6.41 8.78
C ASN A 312 -35.26 7.16 9.85
N GLY A 313 -35.91 8.26 9.45
CA GLY A 313 -36.71 9.08 10.36
C GLY A 313 -35.90 10.02 11.25
N VAL A 314 -34.57 10.03 11.13
CA VAL A 314 -33.68 11.02 11.76
C VAL A 314 -33.32 12.09 10.73
N GLU A 315 -33.25 13.35 11.16
CA GLU A 315 -32.81 14.45 10.29
C GLU A 315 -31.30 14.31 10.03
N ASN A 316 -30.90 14.26 8.76
CA ASN A 316 -29.48 14.22 8.42
C ASN A 316 -28.82 15.53 8.87
N PRO A 317 -27.76 15.48 9.71
CA PRO A 317 -27.13 16.68 10.21
C PRO A 317 -26.33 17.43 9.13
N TYR A 318 -26.00 16.77 8.01
CA TYR A 318 -25.33 17.41 6.88
C TYR A 318 -26.32 18.23 6.06
N LYS A 319 -26.00 19.52 5.85
CA LYS A 319 -26.87 20.47 5.16
C LYS A 319 -26.09 21.29 4.13
N ARG A 320 -26.78 21.72 3.07
CA ARG A 320 -26.28 22.75 2.17
C ARG A 320 -26.57 24.11 2.80
N ASP A 321 -25.54 24.96 2.91
CA ASP A 321 -25.71 26.32 3.37
C ASP A 321 -26.33 27.14 2.23
N GLU A 322 -27.47 27.80 2.46
CA GLU A 322 -28.06 28.67 1.45
C GLU A 322 -27.14 29.88 1.20
N ILE A 323 -26.57 30.00 0.00
CA ILE A 323 -25.89 31.24 -0.41
C ILE A 323 -26.93 32.37 -0.48
N PRO A 324 -26.80 33.46 0.30
CA PRO A 324 -27.72 34.58 0.23
C PRO A 324 -27.78 35.13 -1.20
N ALA A 325 -28.99 35.36 -1.72
CA ALA A 325 -29.24 35.80 -3.11
C ALA A 325 -28.43 37.05 -3.54
N GLU A 326 -27.97 37.85 -2.59
CA GLU A 326 -27.17 39.06 -2.81
C GLU A 326 -25.71 38.79 -3.25
N TRP A 327 -25.21 37.56 -3.07
CA TRP A 327 -23.84 37.14 -3.44
C TRP A 327 -23.76 36.45 -4.81
N GLY A 328 -24.88 36.37 -5.53
CA GLY A 328 -25.10 35.53 -6.72
C GLY A 328 -24.33 35.86 -8.01
N LYS A 329 -23.10 36.39 -7.96
CA LYS A 329 -22.29 36.65 -9.18
C LYS A 329 -20.80 36.31 -9.11
N VAL A 330 -20.31 35.63 -8.08
CA VAL A 330 -18.91 35.19 -8.06
C VAL A 330 -18.83 33.76 -7.58
N GLY A 331 -18.77 32.80 -8.53
CA GLY A 331 -18.30 31.41 -8.43
C GLY A 331 -18.13 30.76 -7.04
N ALA A 332 -19.09 30.95 -6.13
CA ALA A 332 -19.07 30.38 -4.81
C ALA A 332 -19.74 29.02 -4.92
N ASP A 333 -18.93 27.96 -4.77
CA ASP A 333 -19.44 26.62 -4.52
C ASP A 333 -20.36 26.68 -3.29
N ASP A 334 -21.55 26.08 -3.39
CA ASP A 334 -22.51 25.99 -2.27
C ASP A 334 -21.79 25.35 -1.07
N PRO A 335 -21.62 26.05 0.08
CA PRO A 335 -20.88 25.48 1.20
C PRO A 335 -21.68 24.35 1.84
N LEU A 336 -21.01 23.24 2.18
CA LEU A 336 -21.62 22.17 2.97
C LEU A 336 -21.34 22.39 4.46
N SER A 337 -22.39 22.35 5.27
CA SER A 337 -22.29 22.26 6.72
C SER A 337 -22.12 20.79 7.13
N LEU A 338 -20.99 20.52 7.79
CA LEU A 338 -20.53 19.18 8.16
C LEU A 338 -20.26 19.11 9.67
N PRO A 339 -21.30 19.08 10.53
CA PRO A 339 -21.12 18.89 11.97
C PRO A 339 -20.56 17.49 12.29
N GLU A 340 -19.80 17.38 13.37
CA GLU A 340 -19.33 16.10 13.89
C GLU A 340 -20.50 15.26 14.40
N LEU A 341 -20.54 14.00 14.00
CA LEU A 341 -21.50 13.03 14.52
C LEU A 341 -21.20 12.70 15.99
N GLN A 342 -19.94 12.75 16.43
CA GLN A 342 -19.56 12.52 17.82
C GLN A 342 -20.32 13.41 18.84
N GLN A 343 -20.72 14.62 18.43
CA GLN A 343 -21.45 15.57 19.28
C GLN A 343 -22.97 15.31 19.35
N GLN A 344 -23.49 14.34 18.59
CA GLN A 344 -24.90 13.95 18.59
C GLN A 344 -25.21 12.91 19.69
N PRO A 345 -26.49 12.68 20.04
CA PRO A 345 -26.87 11.51 20.84
C PRO A 345 -26.58 10.18 20.13
N ASP A 346 -26.24 9.12 20.87
CA ASP A 346 -25.78 7.86 20.28
C ASP A 346 -26.80 7.17 19.36
N GLY A 347 -28.08 7.17 19.74
CA GLY A 347 -29.15 6.65 18.86
C GLY A 347 -29.25 7.39 17.53
N ASN A 348 -28.89 8.68 17.49
CA ASN A 348 -28.86 9.44 16.23
C ASN A 348 -27.63 9.05 15.38
N LYS A 349 -26.46 8.86 16.00
CA LYS A 349 -25.21 8.49 15.30
C LYS A 349 -25.41 7.20 14.49
N ARG A 350 -25.94 6.17 15.16
CA ARG A 350 -26.24 4.87 14.55
C ARG A 350 -27.21 5.02 13.39
N ALA A 351 -28.33 5.70 13.60
CA ALA A 351 -29.35 5.90 12.58
C ALA A 351 -28.85 6.64 11.33
N ILE A 352 -27.97 7.63 11.51
CA ILE A 352 -27.36 8.40 10.42
C ILE A 352 -26.41 7.51 9.61
N LEU A 353 -25.46 6.82 10.26
CA LEU A 353 -24.49 5.96 9.58
C LEU A 353 -25.18 4.78 8.88
N HIS A 354 -26.16 4.17 9.55
CA HIS A 354 -27.04 3.16 8.97
C HIS A 354 -27.76 3.69 7.72
N GLY A 355 -28.34 4.89 7.81
CA GLY A 355 -29.03 5.52 6.69
C GLY A 355 -28.12 5.75 5.48
N LEU A 356 -26.90 6.23 5.71
CA LEU A 356 -25.89 6.39 4.65
C LEU A 356 -25.49 5.04 4.01
N ALA A 357 -25.46 3.96 4.78
CA ALA A 357 -25.15 2.62 4.28
C ALA A 357 -26.29 2.06 3.41
N VAL A 358 -27.55 2.23 3.82
CA VAL A 358 -28.72 1.64 3.14
C VAL A 358 -29.14 2.40 1.88
N THR A 359 -28.97 3.72 1.84
CA THR A 359 -29.49 4.53 0.71
C THR A 359 -28.82 4.20 -0.62
N GLU A 360 -29.63 3.90 -1.64
CA GLU A 360 -29.19 3.68 -3.04
C GLU A 360 -28.53 4.89 -3.70
#